data_AF-A0A662EDW9-F1
#
_entry.id   AF-A0A662EDW9-F1
#
_cell.length_a   1.000
_cell.length_b   1.000
_cell.length_c   1.000
_cell.angle_alpha   90.00
_cell.angle_beta   90.00
_cell.angle_gamma   90.00
#
_symmetry.space_group_name_H-M   'P 1'
#
loop_
_entity.id
_entity.type
_entity.pdbx_description
1 polymer ?
#
loop_
_entity_poly.entity_id
_entity_poly.type
_entity_poly.pdbx_seq_one_letter_code
_entity_poly.pdbx_strand_id
1 'polypeptide(L)'
;MNCPKFKLSIDEYLEDQLDRDDRRAFREHLQTCAECRAAAVVLEPSLLLAAGVPVKTDDRAVGECAETVNALIRQERLRRRLAPASRRWLAVAALCVMVLGGGLLWRVAPWGVDSQPEAVTVAKDQSEADVVAPPPRLEVEMPDSAVRVYQFAGSDSETTAVYFVVNEKMEL
;
A
#
# COMPACT_ATOMS: atom_id res chain seq x y z
N MET A 1 -3.55 35.46 22.66
CA MET A 1 -4.85 34.91 23.13
C MET A 1 -4.68 34.27 24.50
N ASN A 2 -5.74 34.11 25.30
CA ASN A 2 -5.73 33.36 26.56
C ASN A 2 -6.44 32.00 26.42
N CYS A 3 -6.22 31.07 27.36
CA CYS A 3 -6.76 29.70 27.27
C CYS A 3 -8.30 29.64 27.21
N PRO A 4 -9.08 30.46 27.96
CA PRO A 4 -10.53 30.45 27.86
C PRO A 4 -11.04 30.93 26.48
N LYS A 5 -10.50 32.04 25.96
CA LYS A 5 -10.86 32.53 24.62
C LYS A 5 -10.51 31.49 23.56
N PHE A 6 -9.33 30.85 23.68
CA PHE A 6 -8.93 29.75 22.80
C PHE A 6 -9.98 28.65 22.71
N LYS A 7 -10.43 28.11 23.85
CA LYS A 7 -11.41 27.02 23.88
C LYS A 7 -12.75 27.39 23.25
N LEU A 8 -13.21 28.63 23.44
CA LEU A 8 -14.46 29.13 22.85
C LEU A 8 -14.33 29.37 21.34
N SER A 9 -13.14 29.73 20.86
CA SER A 9 -12.89 30.03 19.45
C SER A 9 -12.54 28.81 18.59
N ILE A 10 -12.56 27.58 19.13
CA ILE A 10 -12.17 26.39 18.36
C ILE A 10 -13.15 26.15 17.20
N ASP A 11 -14.45 26.17 17.47
CA ASP A 11 -15.46 25.90 16.44
C ASP A 11 -15.43 26.98 15.35
N GLU A 12 -15.35 28.26 15.74
CA GLU A 12 -15.17 29.37 14.80
C GLU A 12 -13.87 29.25 13.97
N TYR A 13 -12.80 28.69 14.53
CA TYR A 13 -11.57 28.41 13.79
C TYR A 13 -11.76 27.29 12.77
N LEU A 14 -12.41 26.20 13.16
CA LEU A 14 -12.67 25.05 12.29
C LEU A 14 -13.62 25.41 11.14
N GLU A 15 -14.55 26.32 11.39
CA GLU A 15 -15.50 26.85 10.40
C GLU A 15 -14.93 28.03 9.59
N ASP A 16 -13.65 28.38 9.77
CA ASP A 16 -12.95 29.54 9.16
C ASP A 16 -13.67 30.89 9.34
N GLN A 17 -14.40 31.05 10.45
CA GLN A 17 -15.15 32.27 10.79
C GLN A 17 -14.31 33.31 11.54
N LEU A 18 -13.14 32.93 12.08
CA LEU A 18 -12.23 33.86 12.75
C LEU A 18 -11.61 34.85 11.77
N ASP A 19 -11.50 36.11 12.19
CA ASP A 19 -10.77 37.12 11.44
C ASP A 19 -9.26 36.79 11.35
N ARG A 20 -8.53 37.53 10.52
CA ARG A 20 -7.10 37.24 10.27
C ARG A 20 -6.22 37.41 11.51
N ASP A 21 -6.51 38.39 12.35
CA ASP A 21 -5.71 38.69 13.54
C ASP A 21 -5.99 37.67 14.64
N ASP A 22 -7.26 37.31 14.84
CA ASP A 22 -7.67 36.27 15.78
C ASP A 22 -7.20 34.88 15.33
N ARG A 23 -7.21 34.55 14.02
CA ARG A 23 -6.57 33.31 13.51
C ARG A 23 -5.07 33.27 13.77
N ARG A 24 -4.38 34.40 13.66
CA ARG A 24 -2.95 34.48 13.98
C ARG A 24 -2.72 34.25 15.47
N ALA A 25 -3.49 34.95 16.32
CA ALA A 25 -3.40 34.82 17.77
C ALA A 25 -3.79 33.41 18.27
N PHE A 26 -4.72 32.74 17.58
CA PHE A 26 -5.10 31.35 17.84
C PHE A 26 -3.94 30.39 17.58
N ARG A 27 -3.34 30.46 16.39
CA ARG A 27 -2.19 29.61 16.02
C ARG A 27 -0.98 29.85 16.91
N GLU A 28 -0.68 31.10 17.21
CA GLU A 28 0.41 31.48 18.12
C GLU A 28 0.20 30.93 19.54
N HIS A 29 -1.04 30.98 20.05
CA HIS A 29 -1.37 30.40 21.34
C HIS A 29 -1.24 28.87 21.33
N LEU A 30 -1.68 28.20 20.26
CA LEU A 30 -1.56 26.75 20.11
C LEU A 30 -0.09 26.29 20.02
N GLN A 31 0.77 27.13 19.44
CA GLN A 31 2.23 26.92 19.43
C GLN A 31 2.88 27.07 20.81
N THR A 32 2.41 28.00 21.65
CA THR A 32 3.09 28.36 22.91
C THR A 32 2.51 27.65 24.15
N CYS A 33 1.23 27.29 24.14
CA CYS A 33 0.54 26.71 25.29
C CYS A 33 0.44 25.18 25.20
N ALA A 34 1.18 24.47 26.07
CA ALA A 34 1.18 23.00 26.10
C ALA A 34 -0.18 22.39 26.50
N GLU A 35 -0.91 23.02 27.41
CA GLU A 35 -2.23 22.56 27.85
C GLU A 35 -3.28 22.65 26.73
N CYS A 36 -3.34 23.79 26.06
CA CYS A 36 -4.25 23.99 24.92
C CYS A 36 -3.89 23.07 23.76
N ARG A 37 -2.60 22.78 23.55
CA ARG A 37 -2.15 21.80 22.57
C ARG A 37 -2.62 20.39 22.91
N ALA A 38 -2.45 19.95 24.16
CA ALA A 38 -2.93 18.65 24.61
C ALA A 38 -4.45 18.51 24.46
N ALA A 39 -5.21 19.56 24.79
CA ALA A 39 -6.65 19.60 24.57
C ALA A 39 -7.03 19.55 23.08
N ALA A 40 -6.30 20.29 22.23
CA ALA A 40 -6.52 20.29 20.78
C ALA A 40 -6.27 18.91 20.15
N VAL A 41 -5.27 18.15 20.63
CA VAL A 41 -5.01 16.77 20.13
C VAL A 41 -6.21 15.86 20.35
N VAL A 42 -6.84 15.97 21.52
CA VAL A 42 -7.99 15.12 21.89
C VAL A 42 -9.24 15.53 21.12
N LEU A 43 -9.43 16.82 20.88
CA LEU A 43 -10.61 17.33 20.20
C LEU A 43 -10.54 17.13 18.69
N GLU A 44 -9.44 17.58 18.06
CA GLU A 44 -9.29 17.60 16.61
C GLU A 44 -7.80 17.63 16.23
N PRO A 45 -7.17 16.47 15.93
CA PRO A 45 -5.73 16.36 15.68
C PRO A 45 -5.22 17.24 14.53
N SER A 46 -6.07 17.58 13.56
CA SER A 46 -5.72 18.42 12.41
C SER A 46 -5.31 19.85 12.81
N LEU A 47 -5.74 20.34 13.98
CA LEU A 47 -5.36 21.65 14.53
C LEU A 47 -3.84 21.79 14.74
N LEU A 48 -3.13 20.69 15.04
CA LEU A 48 -1.68 20.72 15.21
C LEU A 48 -0.94 21.01 13.91
N LEU A 49 -1.47 20.52 12.79
CA LEU A 49 -0.93 20.77 11.45
C LEU A 49 -1.10 22.23 11.07
N ALA A 50 -2.28 22.78 11.32
CA ALA A 50 -2.61 24.17 10.98
C ALA A 50 -1.79 25.19 11.79
N ALA A 51 -1.44 24.85 13.04
CA ALA A 51 -0.59 25.67 13.88
C ALA A 51 0.91 25.49 13.57
N GLY A 52 1.32 24.59 12.68
CA GLY A 52 2.73 24.35 12.36
C GLY A 52 3.56 24.02 13.61
N VAL A 53 2.94 23.38 14.60
CA VAL A 53 3.63 23.06 15.85
C VAL A 53 4.77 22.10 15.52
N PRO A 54 6.02 22.41 15.90
CA PRO A 54 7.11 21.47 15.75
C PRO A 54 6.80 20.25 16.63
N VAL A 55 6.34 19.18 16.00
CA VAL A 55 6.26 17.87 16.64
C VAL A 55 7.71 17.43 16.82
N LYS A 56 8.10 17.14 18.06
CA LYS A 56 9.39 16.48 18.32
C LYS A 56 9.30 15.08 17.71
N THR A 57 9.76 14.95 16.48
CA THR A 57 9.96 13.66 15.83
C THR A 57 11.28 13.09 16.30
N ASP A 58 11.29 11.80 16.58
CA ASP A 58 12.54 11.07 16.74
C ASP A 58 13.12 10.84 15.34
N ASP A 59 14.15 11.60 14.99
CA ASP A 59 14.81 11.54 13.69
C ASP A 59 15.29 10.12 13.35
N ARG A 60 15.64 9.33 14.37
CA ARG A 60 16.01 7.93 14.19
C ARG A 60 14.82 7.09 13.75
N ALA A 61 13.68 7.20 14.42
CA ALA A 61 12.47 6.47 14.07
C ALA A 61 11.98 6.84 12.67
N VAL A 62 12.09 8.12 12.28
CA VAL A 62 11.77 8.59 10.93
C VAL A 62 12.72 7.96 9.90
N GLY A 63 14.02 7.90 10.21
CA GLY A 63 15.03 7.26 9.36
C GLY A 63 14.76 5.76 9.15
N GLU A 64 14.51 5.02 10.23
CA GLU A 64 14.20 3.58 10.17
C GLU A 64 12.91 3.32 9.37
N CYS A 65 11.88 4.15 9.53
CA CYS A 65 10.66 4.08 8.73
C CYS A 65 10.93 4.33 7.24
N ALA A 66 11.70 5.38 6.93
CA ALA A 66 12.05 5.73 5.54
C ALA A 66 12.89 4.63 4.87
N GLU A 67 13.84 4.03 5.58
CA GLU A 67 14.62 2.89 5.09
C GLU A 67 13.72 1.68 4.80
N THR A 68 12.79 1.38 5.70
CA THR A 68 11.84 0.27 5.55
C THR A 68 10.95 0.47 4.32
N VAL A 69 10.38 1.67 4.15
CA VAL A 69 9.55 2.01 2.99
C VAL A 69 10.36 1.92 1.69
N ASN A 70 11.59 2.44 1.68
CA ASN A 70 12.47 2.36 0.52
C ASN A 70 12.84 0.92 0.15
N ALA A 71 13.07 0.06 1.14
CA ALA A 71 13.33 -1.35 0.93
C ALA A 71 12.12 -2.04 0.26
N LEU A 72 10.90 -1.76 0.74
CA LEU A 72 9.66 -2.29 0.15
C LEU A 72 9.46 -1.81 -1.30
N ILE A 73 9.67 -0.52 -1.58
CA ILE A 73 9.57 0.03 -2.93
C ILE A 73 10.59 -0.64 -3.86
N ARG A 74 11.83 -0.86 -3.40
CA ARG A 74 12.87 -1.54 -4.18
C ARG A 74 12.49 -3.00 -4.46
N GLN A 75 11.97 -3.72 -3.47
CA GLN A 75 11.53 -5.10 -3.63
C GLN A 75 10.37 -5.21 -4.62
N GLU A 76 9.39 -4.31 -4.56
CA GLU A 76 8.25 -4.29 -5.48
C GLU A 76 8.69 -3.96 -6.91
N ARG A 77 9.62 -3.00 -7.09
CA ARG A 77 10.23 -2.71 -8.40
C ARG A 77 10.95 -3.92 -8.97
N LEU A 78 11.71 -4.65 -8.15
CA LEU A 78 12.37 -5.90 -8.57
C LEU A 78 11.33 -6.95 -8.95
N ARG A 79 10.32 -7.18 -8.12
CA ARG A 79 9.25 -8.15 -8.39
C ARG A 79 8.56 -7.86 -9.73
N ARG A 80 8.23 -6.60 -10.02
CA ARG A 80 7.63 -6.18 -11.30
C ARG A 80 8.54 -6.44 -12.49
N ARG A 81 9.86 -6.23 -12.35
CA ARG A 81 10.84 -6.52 -13.42
C ARG A 81 11.00 -8.02 -13.66
N LEU A 82 10.99 -8.83 -12.61
CA LEU A 82 11.18 -10.28 -12.69
C LEU A 82 9.91 -11.08 -13.04
N ALA A 83 8.71 -10.54 -12.78
CA ALA A 83 7.45 -11.24 -12.98
C ALA A 83 7.15 -11.67 -14.44
N PRO A 84 7.29 -10.81 -15.47
CA PRO A 84 6.94 -11.20 -16.84
C PRO A 84 8.03 -12.02 -17.53
N ALA A 85 9.32 -11.79 -17.20
CA ALA A 85 10.44 -12.47 -17.82
C ALA A 85 10.57 -13.93 -17.33
N SER A 86 10.43 -14.16 -16.02
CA SER A 86 10.59 -15.51 -15.44
C SER A 86 9.53 -16.50 -15.93
N ARG A 87 8.26 -16.08 -16.08
CA ARG A 87 7.20 -16.96 -16.59
C ARG A 87 7.47 -17.47 -18.01
N ARG A 88 8.02 -16.62 -18.89
CA ARG A 88 8.36 -17.02 -20.27
C ARG A 88 9.55 -17.97 -20.29
N TRP A 89 10.57 -17.71 -19.49
CA TRP A 89 11.75 -18.57 -19.38
C TRP A 89 11.45 -19.93 -18.72
N LEU A 90 10.57 -19.97 -17.71
CA LEU A 90 10.12 -21.23 -17.10
C LEU A 90 9.33 -22.10 -18.09
N ALA A 91 8.49 -21.51 -18.95
CA ALA A 91 7.78 -22.25 -20.00
C ALA A 91 8.76 -22.85 -21.03
N VAL A 92 9.78 -22.09 -21.44
CA VAL A 92 10.83 -22.59 -22.36
C VAL A 92 11.63 -23.72 -21.71
N ALA A 93 12.00 -23.58 -20.43
CA ALA A 93 12.71 -24.62 -19.70
C ALA A 93 11.89 -25.91 -19.59
N ALA A 94 10.59 -25.81 -19.28
CA ALA A 94 9.69 -26.97 -19.24
C ALA A 94 9.60 -27.68 -20.60
N LEU A 95 9.54 -26.92 -21.69
CA LEU A 95 9.52 -27.46 -23.05
C LEU A 95 10.84 -28.17 -23.39
N CYS A 96 11.98 -27.59 -23.02
CA CYS A 96 13.29 -28.23 -23.18
C CYS A 96 13.40 -29.53 -22.40
N VAL A 97 12.90 -29.59 -21.16
CA VAL A 97 12.87 -30.81 -20.35
C VAL A 97 11.96 -31.87 -20.98
N MET A 98 10.80 -31.50 -21.52
CA MET A 98 9.94 -32.45 -22.24
C MET A 98 10.58 -32.99 -23.51
N VAL A 99 11.24 -32.14 -24.31
CA VAL A 99 11.91 -32.56 -25.56
C VAL A 99 13.12 -33.44 -25.26
N LEU A 100 13.97 -33.04 -24.29
CA LEU A 100 15.14 -33.83 -23.90
C LEU A 100 14.72 -35.13 -23.20
N GLY A 101 13.74 -35.08 -22.30
CA GLY A 101 13.21 -36.24 -21.60
C GLY A 101 12.52 -37.23 -22.55
N GLY A 102 11.63 -36.75 -23.42
CA GLY A 102 10.96 -37.57 -24.44
C GLY A 102 11.93 -38.15 -25.47
N GLY A 103 12.93 -37.36 -25.90
CA GLY A 103 13.97 -37.83 -26.81
C GLY A 103 14.90 -38.87 -26.18
N LEU A 104 15.21 -38.75 -24.89
CA LEU A 104 15.95 -39.78 -24.15
C LEU A 104 15.13 -41.05 -24.05
N LEU A 105 13.86 -40.95 -23.63
CA LEU A 105 12.96 -42.09 -23.46
C LEU A 105 12.79 -42.87 -24.78
N TRP A 106 12.72 -42.17 -25.91
CA TRP A 106 12.60 -42.80 -27.22
C TRP A 106 13.87 -43.54 -27.67
N ARG A 107 15.04 -43.15 -27.16
CA ARG A 107 16.31 -43.86 -27.43
C ARG A 107 16.52 -45.09 -26.56
N VAL A 108 15.97 -45.13 -25.34
CA VAL A 108 16.16 -46.25 -24.42
C VAL A 108 14.98 -47.24 -24.41
N ALA A 109 13.85 -46.91 -25.03
CA ALA A 109 12.71 -47.82 -25.15
C ALA A 109 12.89 -48.79 -26.35
N PRO A 110 13.24 -50.08 -26.13
CA PRO A 110 13.14 -51.08 -27.17
C PRO A 110 11.67 -51.20 -27.57
N TRP A 111 11.39 -51.08 -28.87
CA TRP A 111 10.04 -51.12 -29.40
C TRP A 111 9.43 -52.50 -29.14
N GLY A 112 8.57 -52.58 -28.13
CA GLY A 112 7.96 -53.83 -27.71
C GLY A 112 7.42 -53.79 -26.29
N VAL A 113 6.53 -52.85 -25.99
CA VAL A 113 5.63 -53.01 -24.85
C VAL A 113 4.25 -52.50 -25.27
N ASP A 114 3.30 -53.43 -25.43
CA ASP A 114 1.86 -53.17 -25.29
C ASP A 114 1.62 -52.68 -23.86
N SER A 115 1.82 -51.39 -23.61
CA SER A 115 1.33 -50.75 -22.40
C SER A 115 -0.03 -50.16 -22.73
N GLN A 116 -1.09 -50.90 -22.38
CA GLN A 116 -2.38 -50.27 -22.12
C GLN A 116 -2.14 -49.06 -21.21
N PRO A 117 -2.69 -47.88 -21.53
CA PRO A 117 -2.71 -46.81 -20.56
C PRO A 117 -3.65 -47.26 -19.44
N GLU A 118 -3.08 -47.76 -18.33
CA GLU A 118 -3.81 -47.71 -17.06
C GLU A 118 -4.12 -46.23 -16.83
N ALA A 119 -5.40 -45.90 -16.96
CA ALA A 119 -5.92 -44.60 -16.62
C ALA A 119 -5.55 -44.34 -15.16
N VAL A 120 -4.48 -43.57 -14.95
CA VAL A 120 -4.25 -42.88 -13.70
C VAL A 120 -5.43 -41.93 -13.57
N THR A 121 -6.46 -42.39 -12.86
CA THR A 121 -7.45 -41.52 -12.27
C THR A 121 -6.66 -40.59 -11.36
N VAL A 122 -6.38 -39.40 -11.89
CA VAL A 122 -6.02 -38.25 -11.07
C VAL A 122 -7.19 -38.12 -10.10
N ALA A 123 -6.97 -38.61 -8.87
CA ALA A 123 -7.81 -38.30 -7.75
C ALA A 123 -7.91 -36.78 -7.76
N LYS A 124 -9.11 -36.31 -8.10
CA LYS A 124 -9.47 -34.90 -8.05
C LYS A 124 -9.50 -34.58 -6.57
N ASP A 125 -8.32 -34.34 -6.01
CA ASP A 125 -8.15 -33.85 -4.67
C ASP A 125 -8.78 -32.45 -4.68
N GLN A 126 -10.04 -32.40 -4.25
CA GLN A 126 -10.73 -31.19 -3.89
C GLN A 126 -10.06 -30.68 -2.61
N SER A 127 -8.83 -30.20 -2.74
CA SER A 127 -8.30 -29.25 -1.79
C SER A 127 -9.08 -27.97 -2.03
N GLU A 128 -10.02 -27.69 -1.12
CA GLU A 128 -10.60 -26.37 -0.91
C GLU A 128 -9.45 -25.37 -0.78
N ALA A 129 -9.03 -24.84 -1.93
CA ALA A 129 -8.35 -23.56 -1.96
C ALA A 129 -9.41 -22.57 -1.51
N ASP A 130 -9.35 -22.25 -0.21
CA ASP A 130 -9.88 -21.04 0.38
C ASP A 130 -9.72 -19.91 -0.65
N VAL A 131 -10.85 -19.55 -1.26
CA VAL A 131 -10.92 -18.46 -2.24
C VAL A 131 -10.79 -17.20 -1.41
N VAL A 132 -9.54 -16.86 -1.08
CA VAL A 132 -9.18 -15.52 -0.66
C VAL A 132 -9.44 -14.65 -1.89
N ALA A 133 -10.67 -14.14 -1.97
CA ALA A 133 -11.07 -13.17 -2.96
C ALA A 133 -10.01 -12.06 -2.95
N PRO A 134 -9.44 -11.68 -4.11
CA PRO A 134 -8.52 -10.55 -4.15
C PRO A 134 -9.25 -9.34 -3.56
N PRO A 135 -8.61 -8.56 -2.67
CA PRO A 135 -9.27 -7.44 -2.01
C PRO A 135 -9.86 -6.51 -3.08
N PRO A 136 -11.06 -5.93 -2.84
CA PRO A 136 -11.72 -5.09 -3.83
C PRO A 136 -10.78 -3.93 -4.22
N ARG A 137 -10.42 -3.89 -5.50
CA ARG A 137 -9.63 -2.82 -6.10
C ARG A 137 -10.60 -1.89 -6.83
N LEU A 138 -10.73 -0.66 -6.34
CA LEU A 138 -11.43 0.40 -7.04
C LEU A 138 -10.39 1.30 -7.71
N GLU A 139 -10.23 1.16 -9.04
CA GLU A 139 -9.47 2.12 -9.86
C GLU A 139 -10.44 3.18 -10.38
N VAL A 140 -10.32 4.42 -9.89
CA VAL A 140 -11.08 5.56 -10.41
C VAL A 140 -10.15 6.40 -11.26
N GLU A 141 -10.32 6.32 -12.59
CA GLU A 141 -9.60 7.16 -13.54
C GLU A 141 -10.40 8.46 -13.74
N MET A 142 -9.83 9.57 -13.25
CA MET A 142 -10.43 10.90 -13.42
C MET A 142 -9.94 11.50 -14.75
N PRO A 143 -10.81 11.74 -15.74
CA PRO A 143 -10.42 12.04 -17.12
C PRO A 143 -9.57 13.31 -17.31
N ASP A 144 -9.60 14.25 -16.36
CA ASP A 144 -8.98 15.58 -16.51
C ASP A 144 -7.75 15.82 -15.61
N SER A 145 -7.32 14.82 -14.85
CA SER A 145 -6.12 14.92 -14.02
C SER A 145 -5.37 13.60 -14.05
N ALA A 146 -4.12 13.58 -14.51
CA ALA A 146 -3.23 12.41 -14.55
C ALA A 146 -2.87 11.92 -13.13
N VAL A 147 -3.89 11.52 -12.37
CA VAL A 147 -3.86 11.19 -10.95
C VAL A 147 -4.58 9.86 -10.79
N ARG A 148 -3.85 8.85 -10.31
CA ARG A 148 -4.40 7.53 -9.99
C ARG A 148 -4.48 7.37 -8.48
N VAL A 149 -5.66 7.02 -7.97
CA VAL A 149 -5.91 6.75 -6.55
C VAL A 149 -6.02 5.24 -6.34
N TYR A 150 -5.15 4.67 -5.51
CA TYR A 150 -5.24 3.26 -5.10
C TYR A 150 -5.77 3.17 -3.67
N GLN A 151 -6.88 2.43 -3.49
CA GLN A 151 -7.42 2.09 -2.17
C GLN A 151 -7.13 0.63 -1.85
N PHE A 152 -6.48 0.36 -0.71
CA PHE A 152 -6.29 -0.98 -0.17
C PHE A 152 -7.12 -1.14 1.11
N ALA A 153 -8.05 -2.09 1.10
CA ALA A 153 -8.65 -2.63 2.33
C ALA A 153 -7.77 -3.79 2.80
N GLY A 154 -7.08 -3.63 3.93
CA GLY A 154 -6.38 -4.75 4.57
C GLY A 154 -7.41 -5.76 5.10
N SER A 155 -7.14 -7.06 4.93
CA SER A 155 -8.05 -8.14 5.34
C SER A 155 -8.32 -8.21 6.85
N ASP A 156 -7.53 -7.50 7.66
CA ASP A 156 -7.48 -7.72 9.12
C ASP A 156 -7.90 -6.49 9.95
N SER A 157 -8.44 -5.44 9.33
CA SER A 157 -9.03 -4.34 10.10
C SER A 157 -10.13 -3.65 9.33
N GLU A 158 -11.34 -3.60 9.90
CA GLU A 158 -12.49 -2.84 9.39
C GLU A 158 -12.26 -1.31 9.35
N THR A 159 -11.05 -0.83 9.70
CA THR A 159 -10.79 0.58 10.03
C THR A 159 -9.59 1.21 9.34
N THR A 160 -8.81 0.47 8.52
CA THR A 160 -7.62 1.05 7.85
C THR A 160 -7.73 0.95 6.33
N ALA A 161 -8.10 2.05 5.69
CA ALA A 161 -7.96 2.24 4.25
C ALA A 161 -6.77 3.16 3.97
N VAL A 162 -5.77 2.63 3.24
CA VAL A 162 -4.63 3.43 2.78
C VAL A 162 -4.92 3.93 1.36
N TYR A 163 -4.79 5.23 1.14
CA TYR A 163 -4.95 5.87 -0.17
C TYR A 163 -3.59 6.31 -0.72
N PHE A 164 -3.24 5.84 -1.92
CA PHE A 164 -2.07 6.33 -2.65
C PHE A 164 -2.52 7.22 -3.80
N VAL A 165 -2.05 8.47 -3.83
CA VAL A 165 -2.26 9.40 -4.94
C VAL A 165 -0.98 9.46 -5.76
N VAL A 166 -0.99 8.89 -6.97
CA VAL A 166 0.16 8.93 -7.88
C VAL A 166 -0.10 9.96 -8.96
N ASN A 167 0.74 10.99 -9.02
CA ASN A 167 0.73 12.00 -10.09
C ASN A 167 1.97 11.79 -10.97
N GLU A 168 1.76 11.35 -12.21
CA GLU A 168 2.84 11.06 -13.17
C GLU A 168 3.67 12.31 -13.52
N LYS A 169 3.15 13.53 -13.28
CA LYS A 169 3.89 14.78 -13.51
C LYS A 169 4.88 15.15 -12.39
N MET A 170 4.98 14.36 -11.32
CA MET A 170 5.94 14.59 -10.23
C MET A 170 7.20 13.73 -10.31
N GLU A 171 7.35 12.88 -11.34
CA GLU A 171 8.65 12.26 -11.65
C GLU A 171 9.55 13.31 -12.33
N LEU A 172 10.35 14.01 -11.52
CA LEU A 172 11.49 14.84 -11.95
C LEU A 172 12.69 13.96 -12.34
#